data_AF-A0A0P9D2C2-F1
#
_entry.id   AF-A0A0P9D2C2-F1
#
_cell.length_a   1.000
_cell.length_b   1.000
_cell.length_c   1.000
_cell.angle_alpha   90.00
_cell.angle_beta   90.00
_cell.angle_gamma   90.00
#
_symmetry.space_group_name_H-M   'P 1'
#
loop_
_entity.id
_entity.type
_entity.pdbx_description
1 polymer ?
#
loop_
_entity_poly.entity_id
_entity_poly.type
_entity_poly.pdbx_seq_one_letter_code
_entity_poly.pdbx_strand_id
1 'polypeptide(L)'
;MHSVPWLNRVARSSLLLSSLLLALLAAPAPVPAAARSTRPTTPELIDQAFARGAITGDQRLTFLFYAVRDISRVPSSLVGRGGWSATMVLREINRARQTLAGGRAAFSPALRAALQSPTPQAATVCDTEDGANTINTTHFHIVYDSVNTLTAQQYASALEETFSTEIGTYGWAQPPLSDNNPFGRFPVQISPIGNQTYGYVTSPGGSFTGTVGDNPNTAATETVALASCMVVNSNMLQFANGNAQAAFLALKVTMAHEYFHAVQFGTGDAG
;
A
#
# COMPACT_ATOMS: atom_id res chain seq x y z
N MET A 1 60.24 -50.36 44.82
CA MET A 1 59.13 -49.89 43.94
C MET A 1 59.79 -49.37 42.67
N HIS A 2 60.07 -50.27 41.71
CA HIS A 2 59.31 -50.49 40.46
C HIS A 2 59.27 -49.24 39.56
N SER A 3 59.60 -49.20 38.27
CA SER A 3 60.21 -50.08 37.26
C SER A 3 60.46 -49.16 36.04
N VAL A 4 61.46 -49.42 35.19
CA VAL A 4 61.72 -48.76 33.87
C VAL A 4 61.22 -49.73 32.77
N PRO A 5 60.54 -49.34 31.65
CA PRO A 5 61.26 -49.03 30.38
C PRO A 5 60.57 -48.19 29.27
N TRP A 6 61.42 -47.46 28.51
CA TRP A 6 61.52 -47.23 27.04
C TRP A 6 60.31 -47.01 26.07
N LEU A 7 60.54 -46.04 25.14
CA LEU A 7 60.07 -45.83 23.73
C LEU A 7 58.55 -45.80 23.42
N ASN A 8 58.05 -44.67 22.90
CA ASN A 8 57.86 -44.50 21.45
C ASN A 8 57.27 -43.13 21.05
N ARG A 9 57.66 -42.72 19.85
CA ARG A 9 57.25 -41.53 19.09
C ARG A 9 55.73 -41.43 18.92
N VAL A 10 55.17 -40.23 19.05
CA VAL A 10 54.13 -39.73 18.13
C VAL A 10 54.31 -38.22 17.96
N ALA A 11 54.54 -37.83 16.71
CA ALA A 11 54.56 -36.45 16.26
C ALA A 11 53.21 -35.77 16.49
N ARG A 12 53.22 -34.54 17.02
CA ARG A 12 52.13 -33.60 16.79
C ARG A 12 52.73 -32.23 16.50
N SER A 13 52.82 -31.95 15.21
CA SER A 13 53.05 -30.64 14.63
C SER A 13 51.92 -29.72 15.09
N SER A 14 52.21 -28.81 16.02
CA SER A 14 51.29 -27.71 16.32
C SER A 14 51.41 -26.66 15.23
N LEU A 15 50.47 -26.70 14.29
CA LEU A 15 50.16 -25.61 13.38
C LEU A 15 49.79 -24.36 14.19
N LEU A 16 50.59 -23.30 14.05
CA LEU A 16 50.15 -21.92 14.28
C LEU A 16 50.11 -21.24 12.90
N LEU A 17 49.04 -21.49 12.15
CA LEU A 17 48.60 -20.57 11.10
C LEU A 17 47.56 -19.65 11.73
N SER A 18 47.97 -18.43 12.07
CA SER A 18 47.06 -17.34 12.39
C SER A 18 46.28 -16.95 11.13
N SER A 19 45.06 -17.45 11.04
CA SER A 19 44.05 -17.01 10.09
C SER A 19 43.60 -15.59 10.44
N LEU A 20 44.14 -14.58 9.77
CA LEU A 20 43.56 -13.24 9.73
C LEU A 20 42.63 -13.15 8.51
N LEU A 21 41.45 -13.78 8.60
CA LEU A 21 40.36 -13.47 7.69
C LEU A 21 39.74 -12.16 8.16
N LEU A 22 40.19 -11.05 7.58
CA LEU A 22 39.49 -9.77 7.66
C LEU A 22 38.24 -9.89 6.79
N ALA A 23 37.13 -10.30 7.39
CA ALA A 23 35.83 -10.21 6.75
C ALA A 23 35.53 -8.72 6.53
N LEU A 24 35.59 -8.29 5.27
CA LEU A 24 35.01 -7.02 4.84
C LEU A 24 33.52 -7.08 5.15
N LEU A 25 33.13 -6.50 6.28
CA LEU A 25 31.79 -5.97 6.51
C LEU A 25 31.63 -4.77 5.57
N ALA A 26 31.37 -5.05 4.28
CA ALA A 26 30.83 -4.04 3.40
C ALA A 26 29.43 -3.72 3.92
N ALA A 27 29.29 -2.61 4.65
CA ALA A 27 27.99 -2.06 4.96
C ALA A 27 27.19 -1.94 3.65
N PRO A 28 25.92 -2.36 3.62
CA PRO A 28 25.09 -2.15 2.43
C PRO A 28 25.11 -0.66 2.11
N ALA A 29 25.39 -0.34 0.84
CA ALA A 29 25.35 1.03 0.37
C ALA A 29 24.00 1.65 0.75
N PRO A 30 23.96 2.91 1.21
CA PRO A 30 22.70 3.57 1.52
C PRO A 30 21.81 3.54 0.28
N VAL A 31 20.64 2.89 0.40
CA VAL A 31 19.61 2.93 -0.62
C VAL A 31 19.27 4.42 -0.81
N PRO A 32 19.37 4.96 -2.04
CA PRO A 32 19.04 6.36 -2.27
C PRO A 32 17.59 6.57 -1.81
N ALA A 33 17.39 7.52 -0.89
CA ALA A 33 16.07 7.94 -0.48
C ALA A 33 15.25 8.21 -1.74
N ALA A 34 14.07 7.59 -1.86
CA ALA A 34 13.16 7.82 -2.98
C ALA A 34 13.03 9.33 -3.17
N ALA A 35 13.51 9.82 -4.33
CA ALA A 35 13.49 11.24 -4.62
C ALA A 35 12.02 11.70 -4.53
N ARG A 36 11.69 12.52 -3.52
CA ARG A 36 10.40 13.19 -3.49
C ARG A 36 10.24 13.89 -4.83
N SER A 37 9.12 13.65 -5.51
CA SER A 37 8.74 14.47 -6.66
C SER A 37 8.87 15.92 -6.22
N THR A 38 9.73 16.69 -6.88
CA THR A 38 9.90 18.12 -6.60
C THR A 38 8.68 18.93 -7.03
N ARG A 39 7.76 18.29 -7.77
CA ARG A 39 6.50 18.89 -8.20
C ARG A 39 5.42 18.62 -7.14
N PRO A 40 4.69 19.65 -6.71
CA PRO A 40 3.61 19.47 -5.75
C PRO A 40 2.52 18.57 -6.33
N THR A 41 1.95 17.74 -5.48
CA THR A 41 0.80 16.88 -5.75
C THR A 41 -0.50 17.70 -5.67
N THR A 42 -1.58 17.17 -6.25
CA THR A 42 -2.90 17.81 -6.17
C THR A 42 -3.38 17.99 -4.71
N PRO A 43 -3.29 16.97 -3.82
CA PRO A 43 -3.62 17.15 -2.41
C PRO A 43 -2.79 18.23 -1.71
N GLU A 44 -1.47 18.31 -1.97
CA GLU A 44 -0.61 19.33 -1.36
C GLU A 44 -1.04 20.75 -1.75
N LEU A 45 -1.41 20.99 -3.02
CA LEU A 45 -1.88 22.31 -3.45
C LEU A 45 -3.25 22.66 -2.82
N ILE A 46 -4.13 21.68 -2.69
CA ILE A 46 -5.43 21.84 -2.01
C ILE A 46 -5.22 22.18 -0.53
N ASP A 47 -4.34 21.44 0.16
CA ASP A 47 -4.01 21.67 1.58
C ASP A 47 -3.34 23.03 1.79
N GLN A 48 -2.43 23.44 0.90
CA GLN A 48 -1.83 24.78 0.94
C GLN A 48 -2.86 25.88 0.74
N ALA A 49 -3.85 25.68 -0.14
CA ALA A 49 -4.94 26.64 -0.35
C ALA A 49 -5.84 26.77 0.87
N PHE A 50 -6.12 25.65 1.55
CA PHE A 50 -6.86 25.65 2.80
C PHE A 50 -6.08 26.35 3.92
N ALA A 51 -4.79 26.01 4.09
CA ALA A 51 -3.94 26.57 5.14
C ALA A 51 -3.79 28.10 5.06
N ARG A 52 -3.84 28.68 3.85
CA ARG A 52 -3.82 30.13 3.64
C ARG A 52 -5.20 30.79 3.64
N GLY A 53 -6.27 30.06 3.94
CA GLY A 53 -7.65 30.56 3.98
C GLY A 53 -8.27 30.87 2.61
N ALA A 54 -7.68 30.39 1.50
CA ALA A 54 -8.19 30.63 0.16
C ALA A 54 -9.41 29.75 -0.19
N ILE A 55 -9.59 28.64 0.53
CA ILE A 55 -10.74 27.74 0.44
C ILE A 55 -11.19 27.33 1.84
N THR A 56 -12.47 27.00 2.00
CA THR A 56 -13.04 26.48 3.27
C THR A 56 -12.69 24.99 3.47
N GLY A 57 -12.91 24.47 4.68
CA GLY A 57 -12.72 23.03 4.96
C GLY A 57 -13.61 22.14 4.09
N ASP A 58 -14.83 22.58 3.83
CA ASP A 58 -15.76 21.87 2.94
C ASP A 58 -15.30 21.89 1.49
N GLN A 59 -14.76 23.01 1.01
CA GLN A 59 -14.16 23.09 -0.32
C GLN A 59 -12.92 22.20 -0.41
N ARG A 60 -12.06 22.19 0.60
CA ARG A 60 -10.89 21.31 0.69
C ARG A 60 -11.30 19.85 0.51
N LEU A 61 -12.22 19.35 1.33
CA LEU A 61 -12.64 17.95 1.26
C LEU A 61 -13.39 17.62 -0.04
N THR A 62 -14.17 18.56 -0.56
CA THR A 62 -14.82 18.42 -1.87
C THR A 62 -13.79 18.28 -3.00
N PHE A 63 -12.74 19.10 -3.00
CA PHE A 63 -11.68 19.04 -4.00
C PHE A 63 -10.79 17.82 -3.84
N LEU A 64 -10.56 17.34 -2.62
CA LEU A 64 -9.89 16.07 -2.38
C LEU A 64 -10.72 14.88 -2.92
N PHE A 65 -12.05 14.90 -2.73
CA PHE A 65 -12.94 13.92 -3.35
C PHE A 65 -12.82 13.94 -4.88
N TYR A 66 -12.85 15.12 -5.50
CA TYR A 66 -12.66 15.25 -6.95
C TYR A 66 -11.25 14.82 -7.38
N ALA A 67 -10.20 15.12 -6.63
CA ALA A 67 -8.85 14.67 -6.97
C ALA A 67 -8.76 13.14 -7.10
N VAL A 68 -9.51 12.39 -6.30
CA VAL A 68 -9.59 10.92 -6.38
C VAL A 68 -10.50 10.45 -7.51
N ARG A 69 -11.67 11.07 -7.69
CA ARG A 69 -12.77 10.51 -8.51
C ARG A 69 -12.90 11.14 -9.89
N ASP A 70 -12.60 12.43 -10.00
CA ASP A 70 -12.72 13.20 -11.24
C ASP A 70 -11.90 14.50 -11.13
N ILE A 71 -10.61 14.38 -11.48
CA ILE A 71 -9.64 15.49 -11.34
C ILE A 71 -10.03 16.71 -12.19
N SER A 72 -10.85 16.53 -13.23
CA SER A 72 -11.32 17.63 -14.08
C SER A 72 -12.19 18.65 -13.33
N ARG A 73 -12.75 18.24 -12.18
CA ARG A 73 -13.58 19.08 -11.31
C ARG A 73 -12.77 19.81 -10.23
N VAL A 74 -11.47 19.54 -10.12
CA VAL A 74 -10.58 20.33 -9.26
C VAL A 74 -10.23 21.63 -9.98
N PRO A 75 -10.29 22.80 -9.33
CA PRO A 75 -9.83 24.05 -9.93
C PRO A 75 -8.42 23.91 -10.48
N SER A 76 -8.18 24.34 -11.71
CA SER A 76 -6.90 24.12 -12.40
C SER A 76 -5.68 24.67 -11.65
N SER A 77 -5.86 25.73 -10.86
CA SER A 77 -4.83 26.31 -9.98
C SER A 77 -4.45 25.42 -8.78
N LEU A 78 -5.26 24.42 -8.48
CA LEU A 78 -5.06 23.44 -7.42
C LEU A 78 -4.68 22.05 -7.96
N VAL A 79 -4.56 21.88 -9.28
CA VAL A 79 -4.13 20.62 -9.90
C VAL A 79 -2.61 20.57 -9.93
N GLY A 80 -2.05 19.62 -9.17
CA GLY A 80 -0.62 19.37 -9.11
C GLY A 80 -0.11 18.55 -10.28
N ARG A 81 1.19 18.28 -10.28
CA ARG A 81 1.87 17.41 -11.28
C ARG A 81 2.64 16.26 -10.64
N GLY A 82 2.77 16.24 -9.31
CA GLY A 82 3.36 15.12 -8.58
C GLY A 82 2.38 13.96 -8.49
N GLY A 83 2.88 12.74 -8.65
CA GLY A 83 2.10 11.53 -8.37
C GLY A 83 1.93 11.33 -6.85
N TRP A 84 0.83 10.70 -6.43
CA TRP A 84 0.47 10.56 -5.02
C TRP A 84 -0.29 9.25 -4.72
N SER A 85 -0.30 8.85 -3.45
CA SER A 85 -1.14 7.76 -2.91
C SER A 85 -2.46 8.33 -2.42
N ALA A 86 -3.59 7.70 -2.78
CA ALA A 86 -4.91 8.19 -2.39
C ALA A 86 -5.43 7.63 -1.06
N THR A 87 -4.71 6.72 -0.40
CA THR A 87 -5.21 5.99 0.79
C THR A 87 -5.65 6.91 1.92
N MET A 88 -4.81 7.88 2.31
CA MET A 88 -5.13 8.79 3.41
C MET A 88 -6.27 9.74 3.07
N VAL A 89 -6.36 10.17 1.81
CA VAL A 89 -7.47 11.01 1.32
C VAL A 89 -8.78 10.24 1.33
N LEU A 90 -8.78 8.99 0.85
CA LEU A 90 -9.96 8.13 0.88
C LEU A 90 -10.41 7.81 2.30
N ARG A 91 -9.48 7.58 3.23
CA ARG A 91 -9.80 7.40 4.65
C ARG A 91 -10.49 8.63 5.23
N GLU A 92 -10.04 9.83 4.89
CA GLU A 92 -10.68 11.08 5.31
C GLU A 92 -12.09 11.21 4.72
N ILE A 93 -12.27 10.96 3.43
CA ILE A 93 -13.57 10.95 2.75
C ILE A 93 -14.54 9.95 3.39
N ASN A 94 -14.08 8.73 3.69
CA ASN A 94 -14.90 7.69 4.28
C ASN A 94 -15.33 8.04 5.72
N ARG A 95 -14.46 8.67 6.51
CA ARG A 95 -14.83 9.22 7.83
C ARG A 95 -15.89 10.32 7.73
N ALA A 96 -15.75 11.20 6.73
CA ALA A 96 -16.76 12.23 6.49
C ALA A 96 -18.10 11.63 6.05
N ARG A 97 -18.10 10.58 5.21
CA ARG A 97 -19.31 9.81 4.86
C ARG A 97 -19.99 9.20 6.08
N GLN A 98 -19.23 8.56 6.97
CA GLN A 98 -19.76 8.00 8.22
C GLN A 98 -20.36 9.09 9.12
N THR A 99 -19.69 10.25 9.21
CA THR A 99 -20.18 11.40 9.98
C THR A 99 -21.49 11.95 9.41
N LEU A 100 -21.58 12.06 8.08
CA LEU A 100 -22.80 12.46 7.37
C LEU A 100 -23.94 11.45 7.59
N ALA A 101 -23.66 10.15 7.46
CA ALA A 101 -24.64 9.08 7.66
C ALA A 101 -25.17 9.04 9.10
N GLY A 102 -24.33 9.34 10.09
CA GLY A 102 -24.73 9.44 11.49
C GLY A 102 -25.51 10.70 11.86
N GLY A 103 -25.75 11.63 10.91
CA GLY A 103 -26.42 12.90 11.17
C GLY A 103 -25.62 13.87 12.05
N ARG A 104 -24.30 13.66 12.18
CA ARG A 104 -23.44 14.36 13.15
C ARG A 104 -22.79 15.64 12.61
N ALA A 105 -22.97 15.98 11.33
CA ALA A 105 -22.34 17.15 10.72
C ALA A 105 -23.27 17.93 9.79
N ALA A 106 -23.17 19.26 9.86
CA ALA A 106 -23.77 20.19 8.92
C ALA A 106 -22.77 20.53 7.80
N PHE A 107 -22.58 19.61 6.85
CA PHE A 107 -21.81 19.88 5.64
C PHE A 107 -22.56 20.79 4.67
N SER A 108 -21.83 21.56 3.89
CA SER A 108 -22.33 22.33 2.75
C SER A 108 -23.03 21.41 1.73
N PRO A 109 -23.98 21.95 0.94
CA PRO A 109 -24.63 21.19 -0.11
C PRO A 109 -23.67 20.52 -1.10
N ALA A 110 -22.58 21.21 -1.47
CA ALA A 110 -21.59 20.69 -2.40
C ALA A 110 -20.83 19.48 -1.83
N LEU A 111 -20.35 19.58 -0.59
CA LEU A 111 -19.66 18.47 0.07
C LEU A 111 -20.61 17.30 0.29
N ARG A 112 -21.86 17.55 0.73
CA ARG A 112 -22.87 16.49 0.89
C ARG A 112 -23.11 15.73 -0.42
N ALA A 113 -23.28 16.45 -1.53
CA ALA A 113 -23.47 15.83 -2.85
C ALA A 113 -22.26 15.00 -3.28
N ALA A 114 -21.03 15.47 -3.01
CA ALA A 114 -19.81 14.71 -3.28
C ALA A 114 -19.75 13.43 -2.43
N LEU A 115 -19.97 13.51 -1.12
CA LEU A 115 -19.90 12.37 -0.20
C LEU A 115 -20.98 11.32 -0.48
N GLN A 116 -22.18 11.74 -0.92
CA GLN A 116 -23.29 10.86 -1.30
C GLN A 116 -23.20 10.31 -2.72
N SER A 117 -22.26 10.80 -3.53
CA SER A 117 -22.06 10.27 -4.88
C SER A 117 -21.73 8.78 -4.78
N PRO A 118 -22.47 7.93 -5.53
CA PRO A 118 -22.28 6.49 -5.47
C PRO A 118 -20.86 6.15 -5.90
N THR A 119 -20.17 5.43 -5.04
CA THR A 119 -19.00 4.64 -5.42
C THR A 119 -19.51 3.40 -6.19
N PRO A 120 -18.76 2.86 -7.17
CA PRO A 120 -19.04 1.52 -7.70
C PRO A 120 -18.93 0.54 -6.54
N GLN A 121 -20.04 0.24 -5.87
CA GLN A 121 -20.04 -0.43 -4.57
C GLN A 121 -21.31 -1.28 -4.44
N ALA A 122 -21.16 -2.55 -4.80
CA ALA A 122 -21.84 -3.72 -4.25
C ALA A 122 -21.49 -5.00 -5.03
N ALA A 123 -20.99 -4.87 -6.27
CA ALA A 123 -20.73 -6.01 -7.16
C ALA A 123 -19.26 -6.13 -7.61
N THR A 124 -18.38 -5.26 -7.12
CA THR A 124 -16.96 -5.19 -7.50
C THR A 124 -16.06 -5.71 -6.39
N VAL A 125 -14.85 -6.17 -6.75
CA VAL A 125 -13.86 -6.65 -5.79
C VAL A 125 -13.35 -5.52 -4.90
N CYS A 126 -12.88 -4.40 -5.48
CA CYS A 126 -12.63 -3.15 -4.76
C CYS A 126 -13.71 -2.10 -5.11
N ASP A 127 -13.37 -0.81 -5.17
CA ASP A 127 -14.30 0.31 -5.46
C ASP A 127 -14.10 0.94 -6.85
N THR A 128 -13.58 0.15 -7.79
CA THR A 128 -13.54 0.44 -9.24
C THR A 128 -14.21 -0.68 -10.01
N GLU A 129 -14.56 -0.45 -11.29
CA GLU A 129 -15.17 -1.49 -12.14
C GLU A 129 -14.22 -2.68 -12.34
N ASP A 130 -14.72 -3.89 -12.09
CA ASP A 130 -13.94 -5.11 -12.23
C ASP A 130 -13.56 -5.34 -13.70
N GLY A 131 -12.31 -5.70 -13.93
CA GLY A 131 -11.86 -6.13 -15.24
C GLY A 131 -12.22 -7.59 -15.54
N ALA A 132 -12.13 -7.96 -16.81
CA ALA A 132 -12.51 -9.30 -17.26
C ALA A 132 -11.52 -10.41 -16.87
N ASN A 133 -10.32 -10.07 -16.38
CA ASN A 133 -9.23 -11.01 -16.14
C ASN A 133 -8.92 -11.14 -14.64
N THR A 134 -8.42 -12.32 -14.26
CA THR A 134 -7.98 -12.61 -12.89
C THR A 134 -6.63 -13.33 -12.88
N ILE A 135 -5.81 -13.02 -11.88
CA ILE A 135 -4.63 -13.79 -11.51
C ILE A 135 -4.71 -14.07 -10.01
N ASN A 136 -4.52 -15.34 -9.63
CA ASN A 136 -4.38 -15.74 -8.24
C ASN A 136 -2.92 -16.06 -7.96
N THR A 137 -2.45 -15.61 -6.80
CA THR A 137 -1.16 -16.00 -6.25
C THR A 137 -1.37 -16.80 -4.97
N THR A 138 -0.32 -17.00 -4.17
CA THR A 138 -0.46 -17.62 -2.85
C THR A 138 -1.29 -16.73 -1.94
N HIS A 139 -1.03 -15.42 -1.93
CA HIS A 139 -1.60 -14.49 -0.95
C HIS A 139 -2.62 -13.50 -1.53
N PHE A 140 -2.71 -13.36 -2.86
CA PHE A 140 -3.49 -12.31 -3.52
C PHE A 140 -4.49 -12.85 -4.55
N HIS A 141 -5.68 -12.24 -4.56
CA HIS A 141 -6.66 -12.36 -5.64
C HIS A 141 -6.65 -11.05 -6.42
N ILE A 142 -6.20 -11.08 -7.68
CA ILE A 142 -5.96 -9.89 -8.47
C ILE A 142 -6.95 -9.83 -9.63
N VAL A 143 -7.77 -8.80 -9.69
CA VAL A 143 -8.69 -8.51 -10.81
C VAL A 143 -8.13 -7.37 -11.65
N TYR A 144 -8.18 -7.51 -12.97
CA TYR A 144 -7.70 -6.49 -13.89
C TYR A 144 -8.36 -6.59 -15.26
N ASP A 145 -8.37 -5.51 -16.01
CA ASP A 145 -8.78 -5.53 -17.42
C ASP A 145 -7.54 -5.57 -18.31
N SER A 146 -6.87 -4.42 -18.44
CA SER A 146 -5.62 -4.28 -19.17
C SER A 146 -4.54 -3.62 -18.29
N VAL A 147 -3.28 -3.99 -18.55
CA VAL A 147 -2.10 -3.38 -17.93
C VAL A 147 -1.25 -2.78 -19.03
N ASN A 148 -0.79 -1.54 -18.84
CA ASN A 148 0.01 -0.84 -19.84
C ASN A 148 1.50 -1.02 -19.56
N THR A 149 2.25 -1.41 -20.60
CA THR A 149 3.73 -1.52 -20.64
C THR A 149 4.32 -2.63 -19.76
N LEU A 150 3.88 -2.73 -18.52
CA LEU A 150 4.18 -3.85 -17.63
C LEU A 150 3.19 -5.00 -17.88
N THR A 151 3.45 -6.16 -17.28
CA THR A 151 2.58 -7.34 -17.36
C THR A 151 1.84 -7.57 -16.04
N ALA A 152 0.67 -8.21 -16.10
CA ALA A 152 -0.06 -8.58 -14.89
C ALA A 152 0.76 -9.53 -13.98
N GLN A 153 1.63 -10.37 -14.56
CA GLN A 153 2.58 -11.19 -13.81
C GLN A 153 3.61 -10.36 -13.03
N GLN A 154 4.04 -9.21 -13.55
CA GLN A 154 4.93 -8.30 -12.81
C GLN A 154 4.22 -7.68 -11.60
N TYR A 155 2.93 -7.39 -11.69
CA TYR A 155 2.12 -6.93 -10.53
C TYR A 155 1.99 -8.03 -9.49
N ALA A 156 1.62 -9.24 -9.92
CA ALA A 156 1.52 -10.40 -9.05
C ALA A 156 2.85 -10.70 -8.33
N SER A 157 3.97 -10.64 -9.05
CA SER A 157 5.29 -10.89 -8.48
C SER A 157 5.72 -9.79 -7.50
N ALA A 158 5.41 -8.52 -7.79
CA ALA A 158 5.71 -7.40 -6.89
C ALA A 158 4.89 -7.47 -5.58
N LEU A 159 3.64 -7.94 -5.65
CA LEU A 159 2.81 -8.19 -4.47
C LEU A 159 3.36 -9.34 -3.61
N GLU A 160 3.75 -10.45 -4.22
CA GLU A 160 4.36 -11.58 -3.49
C GLU A 160 5.71 -11.20 -2.87
N GLU A 161 6.53 -10.40 -3.56
CA GLU A 161 7.76 -9.85 -2.99
C GLU A 161 7.47 -8.95 -1.78
N THR A 162 6.43 -8.11 -1.88
CA THR A 162 5.96 -7.26 -0.78
C THR A 162 5.54 -8.09 0.40
N PHE A 163 4.69 -9.11 0.19
CA PHE A 163 4.23 -10.00 1.25
C PHE A 163 5.39 -10.74 1.93
N SER A 164 6.28 -11.33 1.12
CA SER A 164 7.46 -12.03 1.63
C SER A 164 8.35 -11.12 2.49
N THR A 165 8.41 -9.84 2.17
CA THR A 165 9.19 -8.86 2.92
C THR A 165 8.44 -8.42 4.18
N GLU A 166 7.25 -7.85 4.04
CA GLU A 166 6.51 -7.23 5.14
C GLU A 166 5.99 -8.24 6.16
N ILE A 167 5.39 -9.34 5.68
CA ILE A 167 4.85 -10.37 6.55
C ILE A 167 5.93 -11.40 6.89
N GLY A 168 6.65 -11.89 5.88
CA GLY A 168 7.63 -12.96 6.07
C GLY A 168 8.90 -12.53 6.79
N THR A 169 9.44 -11.35 6.45
CA THR A 169 10.74 -10.89 6.97
C THR A 169 10.57 -9.94 8.15
N TYR A 170 9.68 -8.94 8.05
CA TYR A 170 9.44 -8.00 9.15
C TYR A 170 8.50 -8.55 10.22
N GLY A 171 7.76 -9.62 9.92
CA GLY A 171 6.85 -10.24 10.88
C GLY A 171 5.61 -9.40 11.17
N TRP A 172 5.23 -8.49 10.26
CA TRP A 172 4.00 -7.73 10.43
C TRP A 172 2.78 -8.64 10.31
N ALA A 173 1.71 -8.28 11.02
CA ALA A 173 0.45 -9.01 10.94
C ALA A 173 -0.16 -8.89 9.53
N GLN A 174 -0.72 -9.98 9.03
CA GLN A 174 -1.46 -9.93 7.77
C GLN A 174 -2.72 -9.08 7.94
N PRO A 175 -3.14 -8.32 6.90
CA PRO A 175 -4.44 -7.67 6.90
C PRO A 175 -5.54 -8.75 7.05
N PRO A 176 -6.60 -8.49 7.84
CA PRO A 176 -7.69 -9.44 7.99
C PRO A 176 -8.51 -9.52 6.69
N LEU A 177 -9.11 -10.68 6.46
CA LEU A 177 -10.10 -10.86 5.40
C LEU A 177 -11.50 -10.76 5.99
N SER A 178 -12.44 -10.23 5.23
CA SER A 178 -13.86 -10.30 5.58
C SER A 178 -14.36 -11.74 5.50
N ASP A 179 -15.27 -12.15 6.38
CA ASP A 179 -15.86 -13.50 6.40
C ASP A 179 -16.52 -13.89 5.08
N ASN A 180 -17.05 -12.89 4.35
CA ASN A 180 -17.69 -13.10 3.05
C ASN A 180 -16.71 -13.10 1.86
N ASN A 181 -15.39 -13.02 2.10
CA ASN A 181 -14.37 -13.11 1.04
C ASN A 181 -14.24 -14.57 0.55
N PRO A 182 -14.66 -14.90 -0.68
CA PRO A 182 -14.67 -16.28 -1.16
C PRO A 182 -13.29 -16.76 -1.64
N PHE A 183 -12.31 -15.86 -1.74
CA PHE A 183 -11.01 -16.15 -2.34
C PHE A 183 -10.01 -16.69 -1.31
N GLY A 184 -10.23 -16.41 -0.02
CA GLY A 184 -9.25 -16.69 1.04
C GLY A 184 -7.91 -16.00 0.78
N ARG A 185 -7.93 -14.82 0.13
CA ARG A 185 -6.77 -14.04 -0.32
C ARG A 185 -7.06 -12.55 -0.22
N PHE A 186 -6.00 -11.76 -0.06
CA PHE A 186 -6.12 -10.31 -0.05
C PHE A 186 -6.55 -9.82 -1.46
N PRO A 187 -7.66 -9.06 -1.56
CA PRO A 187 -8.17 -8.63 -2.85
C PRO A 187 -7.40 -7.40 -3.37
N VAL A 188 -7.03 -7.45 -4.65
CA VAL A 188 -6.33 -6.39 -5.35
C VAL A 188 -6.99 -6.15 -6.70
N GLN A 189 -7.07 -4.89 -7.11
CA GLN A 189 -7.59 -4.49 -8.40
C GLN A 189 -6.58 -3.61 -9.15
N ILE A 190 -6.32 -3.93 -10.41
CA ILE A 190 -5.49 -3.11 -11.28
C ILE A 190 -6.42 -2.35 -12.22
N SER A 191 -6.41 -1.02 -12.15
CA SER A 191 -7.40 -0.18 -12.85
C SER A 191 -6.83 1.17 -13.28
N PRO A 192 -7.41 1.81 -14.33
CA PRO A 192 -6.99 3.12 -14.79
C PRO A 192 -7.50 4.24 -13.85
N ILE A 193 -6.86 4.39 -12.69
CA ILE A 193 -7.26 5.35 -11.63
C ILE A 193 -6.76 6.80 -11.86
N GLY A 194 -6.66 7.21 -13.12
CA GLY A 194 -6.27 8.56 -13.52
C GLY A 194 -4.76 8.82 -13.60
N ASN A 195 -4.39 10.06 -13.95
CA ASN A 195 -3.05 10.42 -14.41
C ASN A 195 -2.06 10.89 -13.31
N GLN A 196 -2.37 10.67 -12.03
CA GLN A 196 -1.53 11.13 -10.90
C GLN A 196 -1.55 10.19 -9.69
N THR A 197 -2.50 9.25 -9.63
CA THR A 197 -2.64 8.36 -8.48
C THR A 197 -1.87 7.07 -8.72
N TYR A 198 -0.90 6.76 -7.86
CA TYR A 198 -0.14 5.50 -7.95
C TYR A 198 -1.01 4.29 -7.58
N GLY A 199 -1.73 4.41 -6.48
CA GLY A 199 -2.55 3.37 -5.89
C GLY A 199 -3.21 3.87 -4.62
N TYR A 200 -4.01 3.01 -4.02
CA TYR A 200 -4.58 3.22 -2.71
C TYR A 200 -5.13 1.91 -2.11
N VAL A 201 -5.33 1.91 -0.81
CA VAL A 201 -6.13 0.93 -0.09
C VAL A 201 -7.43 1.59 0.39
N THR A 202 -8.54 0.88 0.20
CA THR A 202 -9.87 1.38 0.51
C THR A 202 -10.59 0.44 1.48
N SER A 203 -11.30 1.05 2.45
CA SER A 203 -12.25 0.39 3.33
C SER A 203 -13.21 1.44 3.93
N PRO A 204 -14.54 1.30 3.78
CA PRO A 204 -15.20 0.36 2.88
C PRO A 204 -14.94 0.71 1.40
N GLY A 205 -14.85 -0.31 0.57
CA GLY A 205 -14.61 -0.24 -0.87
C GLY A 205 -14.65 -1.61 -1.53
N GLY A 206 -15.80 -1.99 -2.09
CA GLY A 206 -16.03 -3.31 -2.71
C GLY A 206 -16.73 -4.31 -1.79
N SER A 207 -17.08 -5.47 -2.34
CA SER A 207 -17.96 -6.47 -1.70
C SER A 207 -17.35 -7.17 -0.49
N PHE A 208 -16.03 -7.13 -0.34
CA PHE A 208 -15.27 -7.94 0.63
C PHE A 208 -14.48 -7.09 1.63
N THR A 209 -14.93 -5.86 1.87
CA THR A 209 -14.28 -4.88 2.73
C THR A 209 -15.23 -4.35 3.80
N GLY A 210 -14.68 -3.77 4.86
CA GLY A 210 -15.44 -3.18 5.96
C GLY A 210 -14.89 -3.60 7.31
N THR A 211 -15.64 -3.31 8.37
CA THR A 211 -15.24 -3.67 9.74
C THR A 211 -15.33 -5.18 9.95
N VAL A 212 -14.24 -5.76 10.43
CA VAL A 212 -14.17 -7.16 10.89
C VAL A 212 -14.12 -7.28 12.41
N GLY A 213 -13.69 -6.21 13.10
CA GLY A 213 -13.53 -6.21 14.55
C GLY A 213 -12.15 -6.71 14.94
N ASP A 214 -12.00 -8.03 15.06
CA ASP A 214 -10.74 -8.67 15.41
C ASP A 214 -9.90 -9.04 14.18
N ASN A 215 -8.58 -8.85 14.28
CA ASN A 215 -7.65 -9.36 13.28
C ASN A 215 -7.00 -10.66 13.81
N PRO A 216 -7.39 -11.84 13.29
CA PRO A 216 -6.88 -13.11 13.78
C PRO A 216 -5.37 -13.30 13.54
N ASN A 217 -4.74 -12.41 12.76
CA ASN A 217 -3.31 -12.42 12.48
C ASN A 217 -2.50 -11.55 13.46
N THR A 218 -3.14 -10.96 14.46
CA THR A 218 -2.48 -10.16 15.51
C THR A 218 -2.47 -10.93 16.83
N ALA A 219 -1.53 -10.58 17.72
CA ALA A 219 -1.46 -11.17 19.06
C ALA A 219 -2.42 -10.48 20.04
N ALA A 220 -2.69 -9.19 19.84
CA ALA A 220 -3.72 -8.47 20.56
C ALA A 220 -5.08 -8.78 19.94
N THR A 221 -6.15 -8.69 20.73
CA THR A 221 -7.50 -8.69 20.18
C THR A 221 -7.81 -7.29 19.68
N GLU A 222 -8.00 -7.16 18.38
CA GLU A 222 -8.46 -5.91 17.78
C GLU A 222 -10.00 -5.82 17.92
N THR A 223 -10.54 -4.60 17.95
CA THR A 223 -11.98 -4.33 18.06
C THR A 223 -12.50 -3.50 16.90
N VAL A 224 -11.60 -2.86 16.14
CA VAL A 224 -11.94 -1.99 15.01
C VAL A 224 -11.13 -2.29 13.74
N ALA A 225 -10.53 -3.47 13.63
CA ALA A 225 -9.81 -3.87 12.43
C ALA A 225 -10.75 -3.87 11.21
N LEU A 226 -10.19 -3.48 10.06
CA LEU A 226 -10.90 -3.37 8.80
C LEU A 226 -10.32 -4.34 7.76
N ALA A 227 -11.19 -5.16 7.17
CA ALA A 227 -10.89 -5.77 5.88
C ALA A 227 -10.85 -4.67 4.81
N SER A 228 -9.85 -4.75 3.94
CA SER A 228 -9.56 -3.73 2.94
C SER A 228 -9.25 -4.33 1.57
N CYS A 229 -9.22 -3.48 0.55
CA CYS A 229 -8.91 -3.83 -0.83
C CYS A 229 -7.90 -2.84 -1.39
N MET A 230 -6.93 -3.30 -2.16
CA MET A 230 -5.94 -2.42 -2.80
C MET A 230 -6.30 -2.18 -4.27
N VAL A 231 -6.26 -0.93 -4.70
CA VAL A 231 -6.36 -0.55 -6.11
C VAL A 231 -5.05 0.05 -6.57
N VAL A 232 -4.49 -0.43 -7.68
CA VAL A 232 -3.22 0.05 -8.24
C VAL A 232 -3.42 0.52 -9.68
N ASN A 233 -2.71 1.57 -10.06
CA ASN A 233 -2.81 2.13 -11.40
C ASN A 233 -2.32 1.13 -12.45
N SER A 234 -3.13 0.89 -13.48
CA SER A 234 -2.79 -0.01 -14.60
C SER A 234 -1.67 0.53 -15.50
N ASN A 235 -1.34 1.81 -15.42
CA ASN A 235 -0.33 2.46 -16.21
C ASN A 235 0.76 3.10 -15.33
N MET A 236 1.72 2.30 -14.88
CA MET A 236 2.84 2.81 -14.06
C MET A 236 3.87 3.62 -14.86
N LEU A 237 3.85 3.52 -16.20
CA LEU A 237 4.81 4.20 -17.08
C LEU A 237 4.76 5.72 -16.96
N GLN A 238 3.57 6.27 -16.66
CA GLN A 238 3.34 7.70 -16.49
C GLN A 238 4.17 8.31 -15.35
N PHE A 239 4.56 7.50 -14.37
CA PHE A 239 5.36 7.93 -13.21
C PHE A 239 6.86 7.78 -13.44
N ALA A 240 7.24 7.24 -14.59
CA ALA A 240 8.59 6.81 -14.89
C ALA A 240 9.18 7.50 -16.13
N ASN A 241 8.59 8.62 -16.57
CA ASN A 241 9.00 9.36 -17.77
C ASN A 241 9.14 8.44 -19.02
N GLY A 242 8.28 7.43 -19.17
CA GLY A 242 8.37 6.51 -20.31
C GLY A 242 9.37 5.36 -20.15
N ASN A 243 10.06 5.23 -19.02
CA ASN A 243 11.03 4.15 -18.79
C ASN A 243 10.40 2.94 -18.09
N ALA A 244 10.40 1.77 -18.74
CA ALA A 244 9.77 0.55 -18.20
C ALA A 244 10.43 0.02 -16.93
N GLN A 245 11.75 0.12 -16.79
CA GLN A 245 12.46 -0.33 -15.58
C GLN A 245 12.12 0.55 -14.38
N ALA A 246 12.10 1.87 -14.57
CA ALA A 246 11.68 2.80 -13.54
C ALA A 246 10.18 2.66 -13.23
N ALA A 247 9.34 2.30 -14.20
CA ALA A 247 7.93 1.98 -13.99
C ALA A 247 7.76 0.74 -13.11
N PHE A 248 8.59 -0.29 -13.32
CA PHE A 248 8.60 -1.48 -12.48
C PHE A 248 9.09 -1.18 -11.05
N LEU A 249 10.08 -0.31 -10.88
CA LEU A 249 10.49 0.17 -9.55
C LEU A 249 9.37 0.97 -8.87
N ALA A 250 8.70 1.86 -9.60
CA ALA A 250 7.55 2.59 -9.09
C ALA A 250 6.45 1.62 -8.65
N LEU A 251 6.17 0.57 -9.42
CA LEU A 251 5.22 -0.47 -9.07
C LEU A 251 5.58 -1.14 -7.75
N LYS A 252 6.83 -1.59 -7.59
CA LYS A 252 7.30 -2.24 -6.36
C LYS A 252 7.15 -1.34 -5.13
N VAL A 253 7.51 -0.06 -5.26
CA VAL A 253 7.36 0.91 -4.18
C VAL A 253 5.89 1.15 -3.85
N THR A 254 5.03 1.27 -4.86
CA THR A 254 3.58 1.38 -4.65
C THR A 254 3.01 0.16 -3.94
N MET A 255 3.38 -1.05 -4.36
CA MET A 255 2.88 -2.29 -3.74
C MET A 255 3.25 -2.35 -2.25
N ALA A 256 4.51 -2.08 -1.91
CA ALA A 256 4.94 -2.01 -0.51
C ALA A 256 4.20 -0.91 0.26
N HIS A 257 4.16 0.31 -0.29
CA HIS A 257 3.51 1.44 0.38
C HIS A 257 2.03 1.19 0.66
N GLU A 258 1.28 0.71 -0.33
CA GLU A 258 -0.14 0.46 -0.17
C GLU A 258 -0.41 -0.80 0.67
N TYR A 259 0.38 -1.87 0.54
CA TYR A 259 0.16 -3.06 1.35
C TYR A 259 0.40 -2.79 2.83
N PHE A 260 1.38 -1.94 3.15
CA PHE A 260 1.57 -1.46 4.51
C PHE A 260 0.33 -0.71 5.04
N HIS A 261 -0.37 0.07 4.21
CA HIS A 261 -1.64 0.65 4.61
C HIS A 261 -2.74 -0.40 4.86
N ALA A 262 -2.76 -1.50 4.10
CA ALA A 262 -3.66 -2.61 4.39
C ALA A 262 -3.36 -3.25 5.75
N VAL A 263 -2.08 -3.41 6.11
CA VAL A 263 -1.65 -3.86 7.44
C VAL A 263 -2.14 -2.88 8.52
N GLN A 264 -1.98 -1.58 8.30
CA GLN A 264 -2.47 -0.54 9.21
C GLN A 264 -4.00 -0.47 9.31
N PHE A 265 -4.75 -0.89 8.29
CA PHE A 265 -6.19 -1.02 8.40
C PHE A 265 -6.60 -2.22 9.27
N GLY A 266 -5.76 -3.26 9.28
CA GLY A 266 -5.94 -4.46 10.09
C GLY A 266 -5.38 -4.36 11.52
N THR A 267 -4.76 -3.25 11.90
CA THR A 267 -4.11 -3.06 13.20
C THR A 267 -4.47 -1.66 13.71
N GLY A 268 -5.03 -1.52 14.91
CA GLY A 268 -5.60 -0.22 15.27
C GLY A 268 -5.99 0.00 16.72
N ASP A 269 -6.10 -1.06 17.51
CA ASP A 269 -6.22 -0.92 18.95
C ASP A 269 -4.83 -0.82 19.56
N ALA A 270 -4.41 0.40 19.82
CA ALA A 270 -3.51 0.60 20.93
C ALA A 270 -4.28 0.16 22.19
N GLY A 271 -3.95 -1.02 22.72
CA GLY A 271 -4.37 -1.42 24.06
C GLY A 271 -4.02 -0.36 25.11
#